data_AF-A0A2P7TB42-F1
#
_entry.id   AF-A0A2P7TB42-F1
#
_cell.length_a   1.000
_cell.length_b   1.000
_cell.length_c   1.000
_cell.angle_alpha   90.00
_cell.angle_beta   90.00
_cell.angle_gamma   90.00
#
_symmetry.space_group_name_H-M   'P 1'
#
loop_
_entity.id
_entity.type
_entity.pdbx_description
1 polymer ?
#
loop_
_entity_poly.entity_id
_entity_poly.type
_entity_poly.pdbx_seq_one_letter_code
_entity_poly.pdbx_strand_id
1 'polypeptide(L)'
;IKFNERCFVKLLGDMRAYNFVIDVTPDFDDTQYRIRAIDFDQQCYEGHKNVYMPHFFKENRPFVQLCMKRINAETTRQYQHEEHALIANRMKTSKFRLNELFDVMVHDHISTPDKIDTLKSELAQHYQSDQFLRCHTMGQIVKTSLLSIIKKSNIQ
;
A
#
# COMPACT_ATOMS: atom_id res chain seq x y z
N ILE A 1 -2.85 -1.60 10.73
CA ILE A 1 -3.47 -2.43 9.66
C ILE A 1 -3.84 -1.56 8.46
N LYS A 2 -4.85 -0.69 8.57
CA LYS A 2 -5.33 0.11 7.44
C LYS A 2 -4.26 0.93 6.71
N PHE A 3 -3.45 1.66 7.48
CA PHE A 3 -2.31 2.41 6.94
C PHE A 3 -1.25 1.51 6.28
N ASN A 4 -1.01 0.33 6.82
CA ASN A 4 -0.09 -0.65 6.24
C ASN A 4 -0.54 -1.11 4.86
N GLU A 5 -1.83 -1.44 4.70
CA GLU A 5 -2.41 -1.78 3.41
C GLU A 5 -2.26 -0.63 2.41
N ARG A 6 -2.61 0.60 2.80
CA ARG A 6 -2.45 1.76 1.93
C ARG A 6 -1.01 1.93 1.46
N CYS A 7 -0.03 1.79 2.36
CA CYS A 7 1.37 1.95 1.99
C CYS A 7 1.83 0.86 1.04
N PHE A 8 1.50 -0.39 1.38
CA PHE A 8 1.95 -1.54 0.61
C PHE A 8 1.39 -1.55 -0.82
N VAL A 9 0.08 -1.34 -0.94
CA VAL A 9 -0.62 -1.32 -2.22
C VAL A 9 -0.09 -0.27 -3.17
N LYS A 10 0.18 0.94 -2.65
CA LYS A 10 0.66 2.08 -3.44
C LYS A 10 2.17 2.10 -3.59
N LEU A 11 2.89 1.18 -2.96
CA LEU A 11 4.34 1.19 -2.83
C LEU A 11 4.86 2.52 -2.22
N LEU A 12 4.24 2.96 -1.12
CA LEU A 12 4.71 4.11 -0.34
C LEU A 12 5.74 3.63 0.69
N GLY A 13 7.02 3.92 0.44
CA GLY A 13 8.15 3.45 1.23
C GLY A 13 8.42 4.32 2.47
N ASP A 14 9.34 3.84 3.32
CA ASP A 14 9.91 4.54 4.49
C ASP A 14 8.91 5.21 5.43
N MET A 15 7.84 4.51 5.76
CA MET A 15 6.81 5.00 6.68
C MET A 15 7.16 4.72 8.15
N ARG A 16 8.32 5.22 8.60
CA ARG A 16 8.72 5.24 10.03
C ARG A 16 7.88 6.22 10.84
N ALA A 17 7.93 6.11 12.17
CA ALA A 17 7.09 6.89 13.09
C ALA A 17 7.19 8.43 12.94
N TYR A 18 8.29 8.93 12.38
CA TYR A 18 8.50 10.36 12.12
C TYR A 18 8.05 10.81 10.71
N ASN A 19 7.61 9.89 9.84
CA ASN A 19 7.15 10.15 8.46
C ASN A 19 5.62 10.09 8.32
N PHE A 20 4.90 9.96 9.43
CA PHE A 20 3.45 10.04 9.46
C PHE A 20 2.93 10.76 10.71
N VAL A 21 1.70 11.25 10.63
CA VAL A 21 0.95 11.83 11.75
C VAL A 21 -0.31 11.02 12.02
N ILE A 22 -0.81 11.13 13.26
CA ILE A 22 -2.12 10.62 13.64
C ILE A 22 -3.10 11.78 13.58
N ASP A 23 -3.98 11.74 12.61
CA ASP A 23 -5.12 12.64 12.48
C ASP A 23 -6.25 12.15 13.38
N VAL A 24 -6.74 13.04 14.24
CA VAL A 24 -7.77 12.76 15.24
C VAL A 24 -8.99 13.58 14.90
N THR A 25 -10.06 12.91 14.48
CA THR A 25 -11.31 13.57 14.09
C THR A 25 -12.39 13.23 15.12
N PRO A 26 -12.92 14.20 15.88
CA PRO A 26 -14.08 13.96 16.72
C PRO A 26 -15.31 13.69 15.84
N ASP A 27 -16.01 12.59 16.11
CA ASP A 27 -17.31 12.25 15.53
C ASP A 27 -18.37 12.29 16.64
N PHE A 28 -19.65 12.25 16.28
CA PHE A 28 -20.75 12.31 17.26
C PHE A 28 -20.73 11.14 18.25
N ASP A 29 -20.33 9.95 17.80
CA ASP A 29 -20.33 8.72 18.61
C ASP A 29 -18.96 8.36 19.18
N ASP A 30 -17.86 8.61 18.43
CA ASP A 30 -16.52 8.24 18.85
C ASP A 30 -15.42 9.12 18.21
N THR A 31 -14.20 9.05 18.73
CA THR A 31 -13.04 9.71 18.13
C THR A 31 -12.41 8.82 17.06
N GLN A 32 -12.37 9.29 15.81
CA GLN A 32 -11.72 8.57 14.72
C GLN A 32 -10.22 8.88 14.66
N TYR A 33 -9.40 7.82 14.63
CA TYR A 33 -7.94 7.93 14.48
C TYR A 33 -7.49 7.46 13.09
N ARG A 34 -6.76 8.31 12.36
CA ARG A 34 -6.24 7.99 11.03
C ARG A 34 -4.77 8.34 10.90
N ILE A 35 -3.94 7.35 10.58
CA ILE A 35 -2.55 7.62 10.21
C ILE A 35 -2.47 8.21 8.79
N ARG A 36 -1.79 9.35 8.64
CA ARG A 36 -1.52 10.03 7.37
C ARG A 36 -0.01 10.19 7.18
N ALA A 37 0.49 9.80 6.01
CA ALA A 37 1.87 10.08 5.64
C ALA A 37 2.07 11.58 5.50
N ILE A 38 3.24 12.08 5.93
CA ILE A 38 3.65 13.49 5.77
C ILE A 38 4.87 13.63 4.86
N ASP A 39 5.72 12.59 4.82
CA ASP A 39 6.84 12.46 3.90
C ASP A 39 6.50 11.34 2.92
N PHE A 40 6.69 11.57 1.62
CA PHE A 40 6.41 10.59 0.56
C PHE A 40 7.53 10.53 -0.48
N ASP A 41 8.74 10.92 -0.08
CA ASP A 41 9.91 10.99 -0.97
C ASP A 41 10.35 9.61 -1.49
N GLN A 42 10.00 8.53 -0.77
CA GLN A 42 10.29 7.14 -1.17
C GLN A 42 9.10 6.40 -1.78
N GLN A 43 8.23 7.10 -2.51
CA GLN A 43 7.14 6.46 -3.24
C GLN A 43 7.66 5.72 -4.49
N CYS A 44 7.33 4.45 -4.61
CA CYS A 44 7.58 3.59 -5.77
C CYS A 44 9.06 3.51 -6.19
N TYR A 45 9.99 3.49 -5.23
CA TYR A 45 11.43 3.52 -5.51
C TYR A 45 12.18 2.26 -5.05
N GLU A 46 11.94 1.78 -3.82
CA GLU A 46 12.73 0.70 -3.22
C GLU A 46 12.43 -0.71 -3.74
N GLY A 47 13.45 -1.58 -3.70
CA GLY A 47 13.37 -2.94 -4.26
C GLY A 47 12.76 -3.98 -3.32
N HIS A 48 12.80 -3.77 -2.01
CA HIS A 48 12.28 -4.75 -1.04
C HIS A 48 10.87 -4.40 -0.60
N LYS A 49 9.97 -5.39 -0.66
CA LYS A 49 8.54 -5.23 -0.31
C LYS A 49 8.33 -4.75 1.13
N ASN A 50 9.23 -5.15 2.03
CA ASN A 50 9.12 -4.85 3.46
C ASN A 50 9.25 -3.34 3.74
N VAL A 51 9.93 -2.58 2.86
CA VAL A 51 10.04 -1.12 2.99
C VAL A 51 8.67 -0.43 2.84
N TYR A 52 7.76 -1.06 2.10
CA TYR A 52 6.39 -0.58 1.88
C TYR A 52 5.39 -1.05 2.95
N MET A 53 5.89 -1.76 3.98
CA MET A 53 5.09 -2.36 5.02
C MET A 53 5.49 -1.75 6.38
N PRO A 54 4.84 -0.64 6.79
CA PRO A 54 5.21 0.11 7.99
C PRO A 54 5.45 -0.73 9.25
N HIS A 55 4.75 -1.85 9.42
CA HIS A 55 4.90 -2.72 10.59
C HIS A 55 6.28 -3.39 10.74
N PHE A 56 7.12 -3.40 9.69
CA PHE A 56 8.49 -3.92 9.78
C PHE A 56 9.49 -2.91 10.37
N PHE A 57 9.16 -1.61 10.45
CA PHE A 57 10.05 -0.63 11.06
C PHE A 57 10.06 -0.77 12.59
N LYS A 58 11.26 -0.76 13.18
CA LYS A 58 11.47 -0.94 14.62
C LYS A 58 10.78 0.17 15.43
N GLU A 59 10.82 1.38 14.90
CA GLU A 59 10.20 2.60 15.43
C GLU A 59 8.67 2.45 15.54
N ASN A 60 8.07 1.62 14.68
CA ASN A 60 6.63 1.39 14.66
C ASN A 60 6.19 0.26 15.60
N ARG A 61 7.12 -0.42 16.29
CA ARG A 61 6.83 -1.57 17.18
C ARG A 61 5.77 -1.28 18.24
N PRO A 62 5.74 -0.11 18.93
CA PRO A 62 4.69 0.19 19.91
C PRO A 62 3.28 0.14 19.31
N PHE A 63 3.09 0.65 18.09
CA PHE A 63 1.80 0.60 17.38
C PHE A 63 1.43 -0.83 17.01
N VAL A 64 2.39 -1.63 16.54
CA VAL A 64 2.17 -3.04 16.20
C VAL A 64 1.75 -3.84 17.42
N GLN A 65 2.43 -3.65 18.56
CA GLN A 65 2.10 -4.33 19.82
C GLN A 65 0.71 -3.95 20.33
N LEU A 66 0.32 -2.68 20.21
CA LEU A 66 -1.02 -2.24 20.56
C LEU A 66 -2.08 -2.95 19.69
N CYS A 67 -1.87 -3.01 18.37
CA CYS A 67 -2.77 -3.73 17.47
C CYS A 67 -2.84 -5.22 17.83
N MET A 68 -1.72 -5.89 18.06
CA MET A 68 -1.70 -7.32 18.44
C MET A 68 -2.44 -7.61 19.75
N LYS A 69 -2.39 -6.67 20.71
CA LYS A 69 -3.09 -6.81 22.00
C LYS A 69 -4.60 -6.60 21.90
N ARG A 70 -5.06 -5.79 20.93
CA ARG A 70 -6.44 -5.28 20.88
C ARG A 70 -7.26 -5.79 19.70
N ILE A 71 -6.61 -6.28 18.64
CA ILE A 71 -7.26 -6.62 17.38
C ILE A 71 -7.03 -8.10 17.10
N ASN A 72 -8.13 -8.83 16.89
CA ASN A 72 -8.08 -10.24 16.52
C ASN A 72 -7.89 -10.42 14.99
N ALA A 73 -7.72 -11.67 14.55
CA ALA A 73 -7.50 -11.97 13.14
C ALA A 73 -8.71 -11.64 12.24
N GLU A 74 -9.93 -11.79 12.74
CA GLU A 74 -11.16 -11.49 12.01
C GLU A 74 -11.30 -10.00 11.74
N THR A 75 -11.20 -9.17 12.78
CA THR A 75 -11.20 -7.71 12.67
C THR A 75 -10.04 -7.21 11.81
N THR A 76 -8.88 -7.88 11.86
CA THR A 76 -7.76 -7.56 10.97
C THR A 76 -8.14 -7.74 9.50
N ARG A 77 -8.73 -8.88 9.13
CA ARG A 77 -9.19 -9.14 7.76
C ARG A 77 -10.28 -8.16 7.34
N GLN A 78 -11.22 -7.85 8.23
CA GLN A 78 -12.25 -6.85 7.99
C GLN A 78 -11.63 -5.49 7.65
N TYR A 79 -10.69 -5.00 8.46
CA TYR A 79 -10.02 -3.72 8.19
C TYR A 79 -9.19 -3.72 6.91
N GLN A 80 -8.58 -4.84 6.53
CA GLN A 80 -7.91 -4.97 5.25
C GLN A 80 -8.91 -4.87 4.09
N HIS A 81 -10.03 -5.58 4.18
CA HIS A 81 -11.07 -5.57 3.16
C HIS A 81 -11.70 -4.18 3.00
N GLU A 82 -12.04 -3.50 4.11
CA GLU A 82 -12.57 -2.14 4.09
C GLU A 82 -11.62 -1.17 3.37
N GLU A 83 -10.32 -1.25 3.64
CA GLU A 83 -9.35 -0.39 2.96
C GLU A 83 -9.19 -0.73 1.49
N HIS A 84 -9.21 -2.01 1.13
CA HIS A 84 -9.18 -2.45 -0.26
C HIS A 84 -10.41 -1.96 -1.03
N ALA A 85 -11.60 -2.02 -0.43
CA ALA A 85 -12.83 -1.48 -0.99
C ALA A 85 -12.75 0.05 -1.17
N LEU A 86 -12.23 0.78 -0.18
CA LEU A 86 -12.03 2.24 -0.27
C LEU A 86 -11.03 2.60 -1.39
N ILE A 87 -9.92 1.86 -1.51
CA ILE A 87 -8.95 2.05 -2.59
C ILE A 87 -9.60 1.78 -3.96
N ALA A 88 -10.32 0.67 -4.10
CA ALA A 88 -11.00 0.30 -5.34
C ALA A 88 -12.04 1.34 -5.76
N ASN A 89 -12.85 1.83 -4.82
CA ASN A 89 -13.82 2.91 -5.07
C ASN A 89 -13.11 4.19 -5.51
N ARG A 90 -12.02 4.58 -4.83
CA ARG A 90 -11.23 5.75 -5.24
C ARG A 90 -10.69 5.59 -6.66
N MET A 91 -10.11 4.44 -6.99
CA MET A 91 -9.64 4.14 -8.35
C MET A 91 -10.75 4.27 -9.40
N LYS A 92 -11.96 3.77 -9.11
CA LYS A 92 -13.13 3.90 -9.99
C LYS A 92 -13.51 5.37 -10.19
N THR A 93 -13.62 6.14 -9.11
CA THR A 93 -13.99 7.57 -9.17
C THR A 93 -12.93 8.44 -9.84
N SER A 94 -11.65 8.09 -9.74
CA SER A 94 -10.53 8.82 -10.33
C SER A 94 -9.95 8.14 -11.57
N LYS A 95 -10.73 7.29 -12.26
CA LYS A 95 -10.23 6.39 -13.32
C LYS A 95 -9.44 7.12 -14.41
N PHE A 96 -9.98 8.23 -14.94
CA PHE A 96 -9.33 8.98 -16.01
C PHE A 96 -7.99 9.55 -15.57
N ARG A 97 -7.96 10.28 -14.45
CA ARG A 97 -6.72 10.85 -13.89
C ARG A 97 -5.68 9.78 -13.54
N LEU A 98 -6.13 8.65 -13.01
CA LEU A 98 -5.24 7.55 -12.66
C LEU A 98 -4.65 6.87 -13.90
N ASN A 99 -5.42 6.75 -14.98
CA ASN A 99 -4.92 6.23 -16.25
C ASN A 99 -3.87 7.17 -16.86
N GLU A 100 -4.13 8.47 -16.90
CA GLU A 100 -3.16 9.47 -17.39
C GLU A 100 -1.84 9.40 -16.63
N LEU A 101 -1.89 9.26 -15.30
CA LEU A 101 -0.70 9.07 -14.49
C LEU A 101 0.05 7.78 -14.86
N PHE A 102 -0.67 6.67 -15.04
CA PHE A 102 -0.03 5.41 -15.43
C PHE A 102 0.56 5.46 -16.83
N ASP A 103 -0.08 6.14 -17.77
CA ASP A 103 0.41 6.25 -19.15
C ASP A 103 1.80 6.90 -19.19
N VAL A 104 2.12 7.77 -18.23
CA VAL A 104 3.48 8.31 -18.04
C VAL A 104 4.36 7.33 -17.25
N MET A 105 3.93 6.92 -16.06
CA MET A 105 4.77 6.15 -15.13
C MET A 105 5.22 4.79 -15.68
N VAL A 106 4.44 4.14 -16.57
CA VAL A 106 4.82 2.83 -17.13
C VAL A 106 6.01 2.89 -18.06
N HIS A 107 6.35 4.08 -18.56
CA HIS A 107 7.50 4.32 -19.44
C HIS A 107 8.66 5.04 -18.73
N ASP A 108 8.48 5.45 -17.47
CA ASP A 108 9.45 6.21 -16.71
C ASP A 108 10.50 5.32 -16.01
N HIS A 109 11.69 5.86 -15.83
CA HIS A 109 12.83 5.23 -15.15
C HIS A 109 12.89 5.66 -13.68
N ILE A 110 11.84 5.34 -12.92
CA ILE A 110 11.70 5.74 -11.52
C ILE A 110 12.77 5.09 -10.61
N SER A 111 13.15 3.84 -10.90
CA SER A 111 14.09 3.06 -10.08
C SER A 111 15.04 2.25 -10.94
N THR A 112 15.97 1.52 -10.30
CA THR A 112 16.97 0.71 -10.99
C THR A 112 16.40 -0.66 -11.42
N PRO A 113 16.94 -1.28 -12.48
CA PRO A 113 16.55 -2.63 -12.90
C PRO A 113 16.63 -3.66 -11.76
N ASP A 114 17.70 -3.64 -10.97
CA ASP A 114 17.90 -4.57 -9.84
C ASP A 114 16.79 -4.45 -8.78
N LYS A 115 16.38 -3.21 -8.47
CA LYS A 115 15.29 -2.95 -7.52
C LYS A 115 13.95 -3.44 -8.09
N ILE A 116 13.71 -3.21 -9.38
CA ILE A 116 12.50 -3.67 -10.08
C ILE A 116 12.43 -5.21 -10.07
N ASP A 117 13.53 -5.90 -10.39
CA ASP A 117 13.59 -7.36 -10.45
C ASP A 117 13.42 -8.02 -9.08
N THR A 118 14.01 -7.42 -8.05
CA THR A 118 13.81 -7.85 -6.66
C THR A 118 12.33 -7.69 -6.27
N LEU A 119 11.79 -6.48 -6.47
CA LEU A 119 10.44 -6.15 -6.02
C LEU A 119 9.38 -7.00 -6.73
N LYS A 120 9.47 -7.14 -8.05
CA LYS A 120 8.48 -7.88 -8.82
C LYS A 120 8.42 -9.36 -8.41
N SER A 121 9.57 -9.94 -8.06
CA SER A 121 9.67 -11.33 -7.58
C SER A 121 9.05 -11.47 -6.18
N GLU A 122 9.40 -10.57 -5.26
CA GLU A 122 8.84 -10.58 -3.90
C GLU A 122 7.32 -10.33 -3.88
N LEU A 123 6.81 -9.48 -4.78
CA LEU A 123 5.38 -9.21 -4.94
C LEU A 123 4.64 -10.36 -5.62
N ALA A 124 5.23 -11.01 -6.63
CA ALA A 124 4.67 -12.21 -7.24
C ALA A 124 4.42 -13.29 -6.20
N GLN A 125 5.40 -13.53 -5.32
CA GLN A 125 5.26 -14.46 -4.21
C GLN A 125 4.23 -14.00 -3.19
N HIS A 126 4.24 -12.72 -2.79
CA HIS A 126 3.31 -12.19 -1.79
C HIS A 126 1.84 -12.25 -2.24
N TYR A 127 1.57 -11.82 -3.47
CA TYR A 127 0.22 -11.81 -4.04
C TYR A 127 -0.18 -13.15 -4.65
N GLN A 128 0.74 -14.12 -4.75
CA GLN A 128 0.57 -15.38 -5.48
C GLN A 128 0.12 -15.14 -6.93
N SER A 129 0.84 -14.26 -7.64
CA SER A 129 0.49 -13.84 -8.99
C SER A 129 1.71 -13.58 -9.87
N ASP A 130 1.86 -14.39 -10.92
CA ASP A 130 2.95 -14.25 -11.90
C ASP A 130 2.81 -12.99 -12.78
N GLN A 131 1.71 -12.23 -12.66
CA GLN A 131 1.52 -10.98 -13.38
C GLN A 131 2.64 -9.97 -13.06
N PHE A 132 3.13 -9.96 -11.82
CA PHE A 132 4.23 -9.08 -11.42
C PHE A 132 5.54 -9.41 -12.14
N LEU A 133 5.82 -10.68 -12.45
CA LEU A 133 7.06 -11.08 -13.13
C LEU A 133 7.20 -10.48 -14.54
N ARG A 134 6.08 -10.06 -15.14
CA ARG A 134 6.02 -9.40 -16.45
C ARG A 134 6.26 -7.89 -16.39
N CYS A 135 6.44 -7.32 -15.20
CA CYS A 135 6.72 -5.90 -15.04
C CYS A 135 8.19 -5.58 -15.30
N HIS A 136 8.42 -4.48 -16.01
CA HIS A 136 9.73 -3.94 -16.41
C HIS A 136 9.99 -2.55 -15.84
N THR A 137 8.96 -1.86 -15.32
CA THR A 137 9.07 -0.52 -14.72
C THR A 137 8.28 -0.45 -13.41
N MET A 138 8.63 0.50 -12.53
CA MET A 138 7.89 0.71 -11.27
C MET A 138 6.43 1.09 -11.53
N GLY A 139 6.15 1.88 -12.58
CA GLY A 139 4.78 2.20 -12.97
C GLY A 139 3.94 0.95 -13.29
N GLN A 140 4.53 -0.04 -13.97
CA GLN A 140 3.86 -1.32 -14.22
C GLN A 140 3.61 -2.12 -12.93
N ILE A 141 4.56 -2.12 -12.00
CA ILE A 141 4.42 -2.81 -10.70
C ILE A 141 3.27 -2.18 -9.89
N VAL A 142 3.26 -0.86 -9.75
CA VAL A 142 2.24 -0.12 -8.99
C VAL A 142 0.85 -0.34 -9.60
N LYS A 143 0.75 -0.25 -10.93
CA LYS A 143 -0.49 -0.53 -11.67
C LYS A 143 -0.99 -1.95 -11.41
N THR A 144 -0.09 -2.93 -11.46
CA THR A 144 -0.41 -4.34 -11.19
C THR A 144 -0.85 -4.56 -9.74
N SER A 145 -0.18 -3.93 -8.78
CA SER A 145 -0.53 -3.96 -7.36
C SER A 145 -1.96 -3.46 -7.12
N LEU A 146 -2.28 -2.27 -7.65
CA LEU A 146 -3.60 -1.66 -7.53
C LEU A 146 -4.70 -2.46 -8.22
N LEU A 147 -4.44 -2.99 -9.43
CA LEU A 147 -5.39 -3.86 -10.14
C LEU A 147 -5.63 -5.21 -9.44
N SER A 148 -4.63 -5.75 -8.74
CA SER A 148 -4.75 -7.01 -7.99
C SER A 148 -5.78 -6.93 -6.87
N ILE A 149 -5.99 -5.73 -6.32
CA ILE A 149 -6.99 -5.50 -5.26
C ILE A 149 -8.38 -5.46 -5.84
N ILE A 150 -8.57 -4.77 -6.98
CA ILE A 150 -9.89 -4.71 -7.65
C ILE A 150 -10.39 -6.11 -8.00
N LYS A 151 -9.50 -6.98 -8.50
CA LYS A 151 -9.87 -8.37 -8.82
C LYS A 151 -10.35 -9.12 -7.59
N LYS A 152 -9.73 -8.93 -6.42
CA LYS A 152 -10.15 -9.55 -5.16
C LYS A 152 -11.47 -8.97 -4.63
N SER A 153 -11.69 -7.66 -4.78
CA SER A 153 -12.93 -6.99 -4.33
C SER A 153 -14.16 -7.34 -5.16
N ASN A 154 -14.01 -7.74 -6.43
CA ASN A 154 -15.13 -8.15 -7.29
C ASN A 154 -15.51 -9.64 -7.14
N ILE A 155 -14.82 -10.40 -6.29
CA ILE A 155 -15.07 -11.84 -6.02
C ILE A 155 -15.88 -12.03 -4.71
N GLN A 156 -16.32 -10.93 -4.09
CA GLN A 156 -17.29 -10.92 -2.98
C GLN A 156 -18.60 -10.30 -3.44
#